data_AF-A0A542I6L2-F1
#
_entry.id   AF-A0A542I6L2-F1
#
_cell.length_a   1.000
_cell.length_b   1.000
_cell.length_c   1.000
_cell.angle_alpha   90.00
_cell.angle_beta   90.00
_cell.angle_gamma   90.00
#
_symmetry.space_group_name_H-M   'P 1'
#
loop_
_entity.id
_entity.type
_entity.pdbx_description
1 polymer ?
#
loop_
_entity_poly.entity_id
_entity_poly.type
_entity_poly.pdbx_seq_one_letter_code
_entity_poly.pdbx_strand_id
1 'polypeptide(L)'
;MAVFTLRTLGGIALLMAGSSWLWLTPTFASKGVNTSGVWWAVTMVLSLLTVLGFLVATWGLFARWSWWEYAALASAALGLITLVPFWVAATGGGETVGTTTWNVFVHVLMVAGVAVLLLVPPLERWVNQQVMG
;
A
#
# COMPACT_ATOMS: atom_id res chain seq x y z
N MET A 1 26.61 -14.13 4.98
CA MET A 1 25.76 -12.94 4.74
C MET A 1 24.35 -13.32 5.16
N ALA A 2 23.81 -12.71 6.21
CA ALA A 2 22.45 -13.03 6.65
C ALA A 2 21.45 -12.43 5.65
N VAL A 3 20.67 -13.27 4.98
CA VAL A 3 19.61 -12.86 4.04
C VAL A 3 18.49 -12.09 4.78
N PHE A 4 18.34 -12.32 6.09
CA PHE A 4 17.34 -11.71 6.96
C PHE A 4 17.91 -10.56 7.78
N THR A 5 18.25 -9.45 7.13
CA THR A 5 18.45 -8.18 7.84
C THR A 5 17.12 -7.47 8.02
N LEU A 6 16.99 -6.60 9.02
CA LEU A 6 15.79 -5.77 9.20
C LEU A 6 15.54 -4.85 7.99
N ARG A 7 16.58 -4.42 7.29
CA ARG A 7 16.46 -3.70 6.02
C ARG A 7 15.82 -4.57 4.93
N THR A 8 16.25 -5.84 4.81
CA THR A 8 15.64 -6.79 3.86
C THR A 8 14.18 -7.06 4.22
N LEU A 9 13.88 -7.30 5.50
CA LEU A 9 12.52 -7.53 5.98
C LEU A 9 11.62 -6.30 5.76
N GLY A 10 12.12 -5.10 6.03
CA GLY A 10 11.42 -3.84 5.77
C GLY A 10 11.15 -3.63 4.28
N GLY A 11 12.13 -3.90 3.42
CA GLY A 11 11.95 -3.83 1.97
C GLY A 11 10.93 -4.84 1.44
N ILE A 12 10.96 -6.08 1.94
CA ILE A 12 9.94 -7.10 1.62
C ILE A 12 8.56 -6.64 2.09
N ALA A 13 8.45 -6.09 3.29
CA ALA A 13 7.19 -5.60 3.84
C ALA A 13 6.62 -4.45 3.00
N LEU A 14 7.45 -3.46 2.61
CA LEU A 14 7.03 -2.36 1.74
C LEU A 14 6.61 -2.85 0.35
N LEU A 15 7.35 -3.80 -0.23
CA LEU A 15 6.98 -4.40 -1.52
C LEU A 15 5.64 -5.13 -1.43
N MET A 16 5.45 -5.92 -0.37
CA MET A 16 4.21 -6.65 -0.15
C MET A 16 3.04 -5.71 0.07
N ALA A 17 3.25 -4.68 0.89
CA ALA A 17 2.26 -3.63 1.11
C ALA A 17 1.95 -2.81 -0.15
N GLY A 18 2.93 -2.60 -1.02
CA GLY A 18 2.73 -1.97 -2.32
C GLY A 18 1.93 -2.85 -3.27
N SER A 19 2.29 -4.12 -3.39
CA SER A 19 1.66 -5.04 -4.35
C SER A 19 0.20 -5.39 -4.04
N SER A 20 -0.21 -5.35 -2.76
CA SER A 20 -1.59 -5.65 -2.35
C SER A 20 -2.60 -4.64 -2.92
N TRP A 21 -2.19 -3.42 -3.25
CA TRP A 21 -3.05 -2.41 -3.90
C TRP A 21 -3.57 -2.86 -5.28
N LEU A 22 -2.94 -3.85 -5.90
CA LEU A 22 -3.44 -4.48 -7.12
C LEU A 22 -4.76 -5.21 -6.89
N TRP A 23 -5.05 -5.66 -5.67
CA TRP A 23 -6.31 -6.35 -5.32
C TRP A 23 -7.53 -5.46 -5.49
N LEU A 24 -7.35 -4.13 -5.48
CA LEU A 24 -8.42 -3.15 -5.69
C LEU A 24 -8.66 -2.85 -7.17
N THR A 25 -7.89 -3.44 -8.08
CA THR A 25 -8.02 -3.18 -9.52
C THR A 25 -9.12 -4.05 -10.14
N PRO A 26 -9.67 -3.66 -11.31
CA PRO A 26 -10.67 -4.44 -12.03
C PRO A 26 -10.32 -5.91 -12.26
N THR A 27 -9.04 -6.21 -12.40
CA THR A 27 -8.51 -7.56 -12.66
C THR A 27 -8.75 -8.52 -11.50
N PHE A 28 -8.94 -8.00 -10.29
CA PHE A 28 -9.18 -8.77 -9.07
C PHE A 28 -10.63 -8.71 -8.58
N ALA A 29 -11.52 -8.05 -9.33
CA ALA A 29 -12.94 -8.02 -9.00
C ALA A 29 -13.57 -9.42 -9.12
N SER A 30 -14.60 -9.69 -8.30
CA SER A 30 -15.32 -10.96 -8.37
C SER A 30 -15.97 -11.18 -9.74
N LYS A 31 -16.13 -12.45 -10.12
CA LYS A 31 -16.78 -12.82 -11.38
C LYS A 31 -18.21 -12.24 -11.44
N GLY A 32 -18.51 -11.54 -12.53
CA GLY A 32 -19.84 -10.94 -12.77
C GLY A 32 -19.97 -9.49 -12.28
N VAL A 33 -18.95 -8.94 -11.61
CA VAL A 33 -18.90 -7.51 -11.27
C VAL A 33 -18.68 -6.69 -12.53
N ASN A 34 -19.47 -5.63 -12.71
CA ASN A 34 -19.27 -4.70 -13.81
C ASN A 34 -18.11 -3.75 -13.51
N THR A 35 -17.03 -3.85 -14.29
CA THR A 35 -15.82 -3.05 -14.12
C THR A 35 -15.63 -1.93 -15.16
N SER A 36 -16.63 -1.67 -16.00
CA SER A 36 -16.54 -0.72 -17.13
C SER A 36 -16.68 0.77 -16.77
N GLY A 37 -16.66 1.12 -15.48
CA GLY A 37 -16.93 2.47 -14.98
C GLY A 37 -15.69 3.36 -14.79
N VAL A 38 -15.89 4.68 -14.83
CA VAL A 38 -14.81 5.66 -14.57
C VAL A 38 -14.18 5.48 -13.18
N TRP A 39 -14.97 5.09 -12.18
CA TRP A 39 -14.47 4.85 -10.83
C TRP A 39 -13.48 3.67 -10.75
N TRP A 40 -13.70 2.63 -11.57
CA TRP A 40 -12.74 1.53 -11.71
C TRP A 40 -11.44 1.98 -12.38
N ALA A 41 -11.51 2.85 -13.39
CA ALA A 41 -10.33 3.42 -14.03
C ALA A 41 -9.53 4.32 -13.06
N VAL A 42 -10.22 5.19 -12.31
CA VAL A 42 -9.60 6.03 -11.27
C VAL A 42 -8.94 5.16 -10.21
N THR A 43 -9.64 4.14 -9.71
CA THR A 43 -9.11 3.19 -8.73
C THR A 43 -7.86 2.50 -9.26
N MET A 44 -7.90 2.02 -10.50
CA MET A 44 -6.74 1.38 -11.14
C MET A 44 -5.53 2.31 -11.21
N VAL A 45 -5.70 3.54 -11.68
CA VAL A 45 -4.60 4.51 -11.78
C VAL A 45 -4.02 4.82 -10.39
N LEU A 46 -4.87 5.10 -9.40
CA LEU A 46 -4.41 5.41 -8.05
C LEU A 46 -3.75 4.21 -7.36
N SER A 47 -4.26 3.00 -7.56
CA SER A 47 -3.61 1.76 -7.09
C SER A 47 -2.23 1.60 -7.71
N LEU A 48 -2.09 1.80 -9.03
CA LEU A 48 -0.79 1.68 -9.71
C LEU A 48 0.21 2.77 -9.25
N LEU A 49 -0.26 3.99 -9.03
CA LEU A 49 0.56 5.07 -8.46
C LEU A 49 0.99 4.74 -7.03
N THR A 50 0.11 4.13 -6.23
CA THR A 50 0.44 3.69 -4.87
C THR A 50 1.49 2.57 -4.89
N VAL A 51 1.33 1.57 -5.77
CA VAL A 51 2.34 0.52 -6.00
C VAL A 51 3.69 1.16 -6.37
N LEU A 52 3.69 2.08 -7.33
CA LEU A 52 4.91 2.78 -7.77
C LEU A 52 5.55 3.55 -6.62
N GLY A 53 4.76 4.24 -5.80
CA GLY A 53 5.25 4.95 -4.63
C GLY A 53 5.94 4.04 -3.62
N PHE A 54 5.36 2.87 -3.31
CA PHE A 54 6.00 1.88 -2.44
C PHE A 54 7.25 1.24 -3.06
N LEU A 55 7.31 1.08 -4.39
CA LEU A 55 8.52 0.66 -5.09
C LEU A 55 9.64 1.69 -4.96
N VAL A 56 9.30 2.97 -5.14
CA VAL A 56 10.24 4.10 -4.97
C VAL A 56 10.73 4.19 -3.52
N ALA A 57 9.85 4.02 -2.54
CA ALA A 57 10.21 3.98 -1.13
C ALA A 57 11.14 2.78 -0.80
N THR A 58 10.84 1.60 -1.34
CA THR A 58 11.67 0.40 -1.18
C THR A 58 13.04 0.57 -1.82
N TRP A 59 13.09 1.20 -2.99
CA TRP A 59 14.36 1.53 -3.64
C TRP A 59 15.17 2.54 -2.80
N GLY A 60 14.54 3.62 -2.32
CA GLY A 60 15.17 4.60 -1.44
C GLY A 60 15.71 3.99 -0.15
N LEU A 61 14.97 3.03 0.42
CA LEU A 61 15.38 2.24 1.59
C LEU A 61 16.71 1.51 1.33
N PHE A 62 16.82 0.78 0.21
CA PHE A 62 18.04 0.05 -0.14
C PHE A 62 19.18 0.97 -0.57
N ALA A 63 18.87 2.09 -1.22
CA ALA A 63 19.83 3.13 -1.57
C ALA A 63 20.30 3.95 -0.35
N ARG A 64 19.69 3.74 0.83
CA ARG A 64 19.96 4.47 2.08
C ARG A 64 19.75 5.98 1.94
N TRP A 65 18.69 6.38 1.25
CA TRP A 65 18.35 7.78 1.08
C TRP A 65 17.38 8.23 2.16
N SER A 66 17.67 9.35 2.82
CA SER A 66 16.89 9.84 3.97
C SER A 66 15.42 10.12 3.68
N TRP A 67 15.02 10.26 2.42
CA TRP A 67 13.63 10.56 2.05
C TRP A 67 12.72 9.33 1.92
N TRP A 68 13.26 8.11 2.06
CA TRP A 68 12.49 6.87 1.83
C TRP A 68 11.24 6.78 2.72
N GLU A 69 11.32 7.28 3.96
CA GLU A 69 10.21 7.29 4.92
C GLU A 69 9.07 8.20 4.45
N TYR A 70 9.41 9.41 3.96
CA TYR A 70 8.42 10.33 3.41
C TYR A 70 7.75 9.74 2.17
N ALA A 71 8.49 9.05 1.31
CA ALA A 71 7.93 8.36 0.17
C ALA A 71 6.96 7.23 0.60
N ALA A 72 7.32 6.44 1.61
CA ALA A 72 6.45 5.40 2.15
C ALA A 72 5.16 5.97 2.76
N LEU A 73 5.27 7.03 3.56
CA LEU A 73 4.12 7.70 4.18
C LEU A 73 3.21 8.38 3.15
N ALA A 74 3.78 9.07 2.16
CA ALA A 74 3.01 9.68 1.07
C ALA A 74 2.27 8.62 0.23
N SER A 75 2.94 7.49 -0.05
CA SER A 75 2.32 6.36 -0.76
C SER A 75 1.19 5.73 0.05
N ALA A 76 1.38 5.55 1.36
CA ALA A 76 0.36 5.07 2.27
C ALA A 76 -0.88 6.00 2.30
N ALA A 77 -0.66 7.32 2.32
CA ALA A 77 -1.74 8.31 2.26
C ALA A 77 -2.49 8.26 0.92
N LEU A 78 -1.78 8.17 -0.20
CA LEU A 78 -2.38 7.99 -1.52
C LEU A 78 -3.22 6.69 -1.60
N GLY A 79 -2.72 5.62 -1.00
CA GLY A 79 -3.45 4.37 -0.85
C GLY A 79 -4.78 4.56 -0.13
N LEU A 80 -4.79 5.24 1.03
CA LEU A 80 -6.05 5.54 1.74
C LEU A 80 -7.04 6.33 0.88
N ILE A 81 -6.56 7.30 0.10
CA ILE A 81 -7.40 8.06 -0.84
C ILE A 81 -8.01 7.13 -1.89
N THR A 82 -7.25 6.14 -2.37
CA THR A 82 -7.69 5.13 -3.36
C THR A 82 -8.89 4.30 -2.89
N LEU A 83 -9.06 4.14 -1.57
CA LEU A 83 -10.18 3.34 -1.01
C LEU A 83 -11.55 3.97 -1.28
N VAL A 84 -11.63 5.30 -1.42
CA VAL A 84 -12.89 6.00 -1.71
C VAL A 84 -13.43 5.65 -3.10
N PRO A 85 -12.71 5.88 -4.22
CA PRO A 85 -13.19 5.48 -5.53
C PRO A 85 -13.37 3.97 -5.65
N PHE A 86 -12.52 3.15 -4.99
CA PHE A 86 -12.71 1.70 -4.95
C PHE A 86 -14.07 1.32 -4.34
N TRP A 87 -14.43 1.89 -3.20
CA TRP A 87 -15.71 1.60 -2.54
C TRP A 87 -16.89 1.90 -3.46
N VAL A 88 -16.87 3.06 -4.11
CA VAL A 88 -17.91 3.48 -5.07
C VAL A 88 -17.94 2.55 -6.28
N ALA A 89 -16.77 2.19 -6.83
CA ALA A 89 -16.65 1.31 -7.98
C ALA A 89 -17.15 -0.11 -7.68
N ALA A 90 -16.74 -0.69 -6.55
CA ALA A 90 -17.09 -2.03 -6.13
C ALA A 90 -18.59 -2.16 -5.83
N THR A 91 -19.12 -1.27 -4.98
CA THR A 91 -20.55 -1.29 -4.63
C THR A 91 -21.44 -1.00 -5.84
N GLY A 92 -21.09 0.00 -6.67
CA GLY A 92 -21.83 0.32 -7.89
C GLY A 92 -21.70 -0.76 -8.98
N GLY A 93 -20.60 -1.52 -8.99
CA GLY A 93 -20.35 -2.63 -9.92
C GLY A 93 -21.02 -3.95 -9.52
N GLY A 94 -21.61 -4.03 -8.32
CA GLY A 94 -22.28 -5.22 -7.80
C GLY A 94 -21.39 -6.17 -7.00
N GLU A 95 -20.23 -5.73 -6.53
CA GLU A 95 -19.41 -6.49 -5.57
C GLU A 95 -20.15 -6.65 -4.24
N THR A 96 -19.89 -7.75 -3.52
CA THR A 96 -20.56 -7.94 -2.24
C THR A 96 -20.07 -6.93 -1.19
N VAL A 97 -20.95 -6.53 -0.28
CA VAL A 97 -20.59 -5.66 0.85
C VAL A 97 -19.48 -6.29 1.70
N GLY A 98 -19.52 -7.62 1.88
CA GLY A 98 -18.50 -8.36 2.61
C GLY A 98 -17.12 -8.27 1.96
N THR A 99 -17.02 -8.58 0.67
CA THR A 99 -15.75 -8.50 -0.10
C THR A 99 -15.20 -7.07 -0.11
N THR A 100 -16.07 -6.09 -0.34
CA THR A 100 -15.67 -4.67 -0.41
C THR A 100 -15.13 -4.20 0.95
N THR A 101 -15.86 -4.48 2.03
CA THR A 101 -15.47 -4.10 3.40
C THR A 101 -14.19 -4.79 3.83
N TRP A 102 -14.02 -6.08 3.50
CA TRP A 102 -12.80 -6.82 3.80
C TRP A 102 -11.58 -6.20 3.12
N ASN A 103 -11.67 -5.90 1.82
CA ASN A 103 -10.59 -5.26 1.08
C ASN A 103 -10.22 -3.91 1.68
N VAL A 104 -11.20 -3.06 1.99
CA VAL A 104 -10.92 -1.77 2.64
C VAL A 104 -10.27 -1.96 4.00
N PHE A 105 -10.80 -2.86 4.83
CA PHE A 105 -10.29 -3.14 6.17
C PHE A 105 -8.82 -3.56 6.16
N VAL A 106 -8.44 -4.54 5.32
CA VAL A 106 -7.06 -5.04 5.30
C VAL A 106 -6.08 -3.96 4.82
N HIS A 107 -6.47 -3.11 3.87
CA HIS A 107 -5.63 -2.01 3.39
C HIS A 107 -5.48 -0.91 4.44
N VAL A 108 -6.54 -0.57 5.19
CA VAL A 108 -6.46 0.35 6.32
C VAL A 108 -5.52 -0.18 7.40
N LEU A 109 -5.64 -1.46 7.76
CA LEU A 109 -4.77 -2.08 8.77
C LEU A 109 -3.30 -2.09 8.33
N MET A 110 -3.05 -2.38 7.06
CA MET A 110 -1.71 -2.35 6.47
C MET A 110 -1.10 -0.94 6.49
N VAL A 111 -1.87 0.09 6.09
CA VAL A 111 -1.43 1.49 6.16
C VAL A 111 -1.17 1.91 7.60
N ALA A 112 -2.04 1.53 8.54
CA ALA A 112 -1.84 1.78 9.96
C ALA A 112 -0.53 1.14 10.45
N GLY A 113 -0.21 -0.07 10.02
CA GLY A 113 1.07 -0.72 10.31
C GLY A 113 2.28 0.08 9.83
N VAL A 114 2.27 0.53 8.57
CA VAL A 114 3.33 1.39 8.01
C VAL A 114 3.44 2.70 8.80
N ALA A 115 2.33 3.37 9.07
CA ALA A 115 2.31 4.63 9.80
C ALA A 115 2.84 4.47 11.24
N VAL A 116 2.41 3.43 11.95
CA VAL A 116 2.88 3.15 13.32
C VAL A 116 4.38 2.92 13.34
N LEU A 117 4.94 2.16 12.39
CA LEU A 117 6.37 1.90 12.34
C LEU A 117 7.21 3.15 12.08
N LEU A 118 6.70 4.10 11.29
CA LEU A 118 7.44 5.28 10.85
C LEU A 118 7.16 6.55 11.65
N LEU A 119 6.03 6.65 12.35
CA LEU A 119 5.64 7.85 13.09
C LEU A 119 5.77 7.71 14.61
N VAL A 120 5.88 6.49 15.14
CA VAL A 120 6.06 6.28 16.59
C VAL A 120 7.55 6.45 16.91
N PRO A 121 7.98 7.49 17.65
CA PRO A 121 9.40 7.87 17.73
C PRO A 121 10.35 6.80 18.29
N PRO A 122 9.94 5.92 19.23
CA PRO A 122 10.73 4.77 19.61
C PRO A 122 10.95 3.76 18.47
N LEU A 123 9.90 3.51 17.66
CA LEU A 123 9.94 2.58 16.55
C LEU A 123 10.69 3.17 15.36
N GLU A 124 10.44 4.43 15.01
CA GLU A 124 11.14 5.16 13.95
C GLU A 124 12.66 5.17 14.21
N ARG A 125 13.09 5.52 15.43
CA ARG A 125 14.53 5.49 15.79
C ARG A 125 15.13 4.09 15.70
N TRP A 126 14.39 3.08 16.13
CA TRP A 126 14.81 1.69 16.01
C TRP A 126 14.92 1.25 14.54
N VAL A 127 13.92 1.54 13.71
CA VAL A 127 13.95 1.26 12.27
C VAL A 127 15.15 1.97 11.64
N ASN A 128 15.34 3.26 11.89
CA ASN A 128 16.43 4.04 11.33
C ASN A 128 17.81 3.50 11.71
N GLN A 129 18.02 3.07 12.96
CA GLN A 129 19.29 2.44 13.35
C GLN A 129 19.56 1.14 12.60
N GLN A 130 18.52 0.34 12.36
CA GLN A 130 18.63 -0.97 11.72
C GLN A 130 18.70 -0.87 10.18
N VAL A 131 18.10 0.19 9.63
CA VAL A 131 17.99 0.44 8.19
C VAL A 131 19.08 1.36 7.67
N MET A 132 19.53 2.36 8.42
CA MET A 132 20.54 3.34 7.94
C MET A 132 21.94 3.05 8.48
N GLY A 133 22.04 2.24 9.54
CA GLY A 133 23.30 1.74 10.10
C GLY A 133 24.12 0.84 9.18
#